data_AF-A0A519TBZ2-F1
#
_entry.id   AF-A0A519TBZ2-F1
#
_cell.length_a   1.000
_cell.length_b   1.000
_cell.length_c   1.000
_cell.angle_alpha   90.00
_cell.angle_beta   90.00
_cell.angle_gamma   90.00
#
_symmetry.space_group_name_H-M   'P 1'
#
loop_
_entity.id
_entity.type
_entity.pdbx_description
1 polymer ?
#
loop_
_entity_poly.entity_id
_entity_poly.type
_entity_poly.pdbx_seq_one_letter_code
_entity_poly.pdbx_strand_id
1 'polypeptide(L)' 'VTATLVDALGRQVRTVQLPAQGSVAHPLDLSDLATGVYALRLSTSAGVVVKKLVIE' A
#
# COMPACT_ATOMS: atom_id res chain seq x y z
N VAL A 1 1.53 -9.26 -7.43
CA VAL A 1 0.57 -8.42 -6.65
C VAL A 1 1.13 -7.01 -6.60
N THR A 2 0.31 -5.98 -6.66
CA THR A 2 0.78 -4.59 -6.58
C THR A 2 0.24 -3.93 -5.33
N ALA A 3 1.12 -3.37 -4.51
CA ALA A 3 0.77 -2.52 -3.38
C ALA A 3 0.91 -1.05 -3.79
N THR A 4 -0.14 -0.26 -3.59
CA THR A 4 -0.13 1.19 -3.85
C THR A 4 -0.61 1.93 -2.61
N LEU A 5 0.16 2.91 -2.15
CA LEU A 5 -0.29 3.87 -1.14
C LEU A 5 -0.86 5.10 -1.83
N VAL A 6 -2.05 5.47 -1.40
CA VAL A 6 -2.76 6.67 -1.85
C VAL A 6 -2.97 7.57 -0.64
N ASP A 7 -2.61 8.85 -0.75
CA ASP A 7 -2.82 9.81 0.33
C ASP A 7 -4.29 10.25 0.43
N ALA A 8 -4.60 11.05 1.46
CA ALA A 8 -5.95 11.59 1.68
C ALA A 8 -6.46 12.48 0.52
N LEU A 9 -5.58 12.97 -0.35
CA LEU A 9 -5.93 13.77 -1.53
C LEU A 9 -6.14 12.89 -2.78
N GLY A 10 -6.00 11.57 -2.67
CA GLY A 10 -6.15 10.64 -3.79
C GLY A 10 -4.88 10.49 -4.64
N ARG A 11 -3.74 11.06 -4.22
CA ARG A 11 -2.48 10.96 -4.97
C ARG A 11 -1.79 9.64 -4.65
N GLN A 12 -1.29 8.95 -5.67
CA GLN A 12 -0.45 7.78 -5.48
C GLN A 12 0.94 8.23 -5.03
N VAL A 13 1.28 7.93 -3.78
CA VAL A 13 2.56 8.36 -3.17
C VAL A 13 3.62 7.26 -3.20
N ARG A 14 3.21 5.99 -3.32
CA ARG A 14 4.12 4.85 -3.44
C ARG A 14 3.45 3.71 -4.18
N THR A 15 4.22 3.02 -5.03
CA THR A 15 3.82 1.77 -5.68
C THR A 15 4.95 0.75 -5.57
N VAL A 16 4.63 -0.47 -5.14
CA VAL A 16 5.58 -1.57 -4.97
C VAL A 16 5.01 -2.83 -5.60
N GLN A 17 5.83 -3.52 -6.40
CA GLN A 17 5.50 -4.84 -6.92
C GLN A 17 5.92 -5.90 -5.90
N LEU A 18 4.95 -6.69 -5.43
CA LEU A 18 5.19 -7.77 -4.48
C LEU A 18 5.45 -9.07 -5.29
N PRO A 19 6.66 -9.65 -5.18
CA PRO A 19 7.11 -10.73 -6.05
C PRO A 19 6.53 -12.10 -5.69
N ALA A 20 6.13 -12.32 -4.44
CA ALA A 20 5.57 -13.61 -4.01
C ALA A 20 4.03 -13.59 -4.05
N GLN A 21 3.45 -14.74 -4.36
CA GLN A 21 2.03 -15.02 -4.19
C GLN A 21 1.83 -15.96 -2.99
N GLY A 22 0.70 -15.83 -2.28
CA GLY A 22 0.40 -16.62 -1.08
C GLY A 22 0.60 -15.83 0.23
N SER A 23 0.60 -16.53 1.36
CA SER A 23 0.75 -15.92 2.69
C SER A 23 2.23 -15.64 2.99
N VAL A 24 2.74 -14.52 2.50
CA VAL A 24 4.12 -14.05 2.71
C VAL A 24 4.08 -12.62 3.22
N ALA A 25 4.85 -12.34 4.27
CA ALA A 25 5.03 -10.98 4.76
C ALA A 25 6.01 -10.21 3.85
N HIS A 26 5.61 -9.03 3.40
CA HIS A 26 6.46 -8.13 2.62
C HIS A 26 6.67 -6.83 3.39
N PRO A 27 7.92 -6.45 3.70
CA PRO A 27 8.20 -5.17 4.33
C PRO A 27 7.83 -4.02 3.37
N LEU A 28 7.20 -2.99 3.91
CA LEU A 28 6.89 -1.76 3.20
C LEU A 28 7.51 -0.60 4.00
N ASP A 29 8.51 0.03 3.43
CA ASP A 29 9.15 1.20 4.05
C ASP A 29 8.23 2.43 3.92
N LEU A 30 8.05 3.11 5.05
CA LEU A 30 7.19 4.28 5.21
C LEU A 30 7.97 5.50 5.70
N SER A 31 9.28 5.39 5.94
CA SER A 31 10.07 6.40 6.65
C SER A 31 10.20 7.74 5.92
N ASP A 32 9.93 7.78 4.62
CA ASP A 32 9.96 9.00 3.79
C ASP A 32 8.56 9.61 3.56
N LEU A 33 7.51 9.05 4.16
CA LEU A 33 6.15 9.55 4.04
C LEU A 33 5.82 10.48 5.20
N ALA A 34 5.11 11.57 4.88
CA ALA A 34 4.59 12.46 5.91
C ALA A 34 3.55 11.75 6.79
N THR A 35 3.45 12.17 8.05
CA THR A 35 2.39 11.76 8.97
C THR A 35 1.02 12.04 8.37
N GLY A 36 0.08 11.10 8.49
CA GLY A 36 -1.26 11.27 7.95
C GLY A 36 -2.00 9.97 7.67
N VAL A 37 -3.16 10.12 7.01
CA VAL A 37 -4.02 9.00 6.62
C VAL A 37 -3.76 8.63 5.17
N TYR A 38 -3.59 7.32 4.94
CA TYR A 38 -3.38 6.73 3.64
C TYR A 38 -4.34 5.56 3.41
N ALA A 39 -4.58 5.25 2.13
CA ALA A 39 -5.21 4.02 1.70
C ALA A 39 -4.13 3.10 1.09
N LEU A 40 -3.91 1.94 1.71
CA LEU A 40 -3.12 0.86 1.13
C LEU A 40 -4.03 0.02 0.23
N ARG A 41 -3.77 0.05 -1.07
CA ARG A 41 -4.46 -0.73 -2.09
C ARG A 41 -3.59 -1.91 -2.51
N LEU A 42 -4.09 -3.12 -2.34
CA LEU A 42 -3.49 -4.35 -2.84
C LEU A 42 -4.29 -4.82 -4.06
N SER A 43 -3.67 -4.74 -5.24
CA SER A 43 -4.22 -5.25 -6.49
C SER A 43 -3.68 -6.65 -6.76
N THR A 44 -4.59 -7.62 -6.81
CA THR A 44 -4.31 -9.04 -7.07
C THR A 44 -5.12 -9.52 -8.27
N SER A 45 -4.81 -10.71 -8.80
CA SER A 45 -5.63 -11.35 -9.84
C SER A 45 -7.05 -11.68 -9.36
N ALA A 46 -7.25 -11.86 -8.05
CA ALA A 46 -8.55 -12.12 -7.45
C ALA A 46 -9.37 -10.84 -7.17
N GLY A 47 -8.77 -9.65 -7.34
CA GLY A 47 -9.42 -8.37 -7.09
C GLY A 47 -8.55 -7.41 -6.27
N VAL A 48 -9.20 -6.34 -5.80
CA VAL A 48 -8.56 -5.24 -5.06
C VAL A 48 -9.01 -5.24 -3.61
N VAL A 49 -8.04 -5.21 -2.69
CA VAL A 49 -8.27 -5.00 -1.25
C VAL A 49 -7.77 -3.62 -0.87
N VAL A 50 -8.56 -2.87 -0.09
CA VAL A 50 -8.17 -1.54 0.38
C VAL A 50 -8.21 -1.52 1.91
N LYS A 51 -7.15 -0.99 2.52
CA LYS A 51 -7.05 -0.83 3.97
C LYS A 51 -6.59 0.57 4.34
N LYS A 52 -7.20 1.16 5.36
CA LYS A 52 -6.73 2.42 5.95
C LYS A 52 -5.42 2.18 6.69
N LEU A 53 -4.45 3.06 6.47
CA LEU A 53 -3.18 3.14 7.18
C LEU A 53 -3.05 4.55 7.77
N VAL A 54 -2.58 4.64 9.01
CA VAL A 54 -2.26 5.91 9.67
C VAL A 54 -0.77 5.89 10.00
N ILE A 55 -0.07 6.94 9.62
CA ILE A 55 1.33 7.20 9.98
C ILE A 55 1.32 8.35 10.98
N GLU A 56 1.92 8.13 12.15
CA GLU A 56 1.97 9.06 13.30
C GLU A 56 3.35 9.69 13.46
#